data_AF-A0A0A0JTF5-F1
#
_entry.id   AF-A0A0A0JTF5-F1
#
_cell.length_a   1.000
_cell.length_b   1.000
_cell.length_c   1.000
_cell.angle_alpha   90.00
_cell.angle_beta   90.00
_cell.angle_gamma   90.00
#
_symmetry.space_group_name_H-M   'P 1'
#
loop_
_entity.id
_entity.type
_entity.pdbx_description
1 polymer ?
#
loop_
_entity_poly.entity_id
_entity_poly.type
_entity_poly.pdbx_seq_one_letter_code
_entity_poly.pdbx_strand_id
1 'polypeptide(L)'
;MSTRVERVLLLTIAGVAAVGLVDAALVREPDLVVLFAGVVVLCFVWFLLVPPSRRRLTTRADLFAWLQARSDLTGEPVGRIADRALATYRRQLEGVGTQPQSGSTGVDAPTVPSAAREG
;
A
#
# COMPACT_ATOMS: atom_id res chain seq x y z
N MET A 1 -18.48 6.50 -3.13
CA MET A 1 -18.88 5.43 -2.17
C MET A 1 -17.65 4.99 -1.38
N SER A 2 -17.77 4.87 -0.06
CA SER A 2 -16.64 4.47 0.79
C SER A 2 -16.36 2.98 0.61
N THR A 3 -15.09 2.61 0.41
CA THR A 3 -14.63 1.21 0.24
C THR A 3 -15.03 0.28 1.39
N ARG A 4 -15.42 0.85 2.55
CA ARG A 4 -16.00 0.10 3.66
C ARG A 4 -17.42 -0.38 3.35
N VAL A 5 -18.28 0.46 2.76
CA VAL A 5 -19.66 0.10 2.40
C VAL A 5 -19.65 -0.97 1.31
N GLU A 6 -18.76 -0.85 0.33
CA GLU A 6 -18.60 -1.84 -0.75
C GLU A 6 -18.18 -3.21 -0.21
N ARG A 7 -17.23 -3.25 0.74
CA ARG A 7 -16.81 -4.51 1.38
C ARG A 7 -17.89 -5.13 2.27
N VAL A 8 -18.61 -4.30 3.02
CA VAL A 8 -19.74 -4.78 3.84
C VAL A 8 -20.83 -5.35 2.96
N LEU A 9 -21.14 -4.68 1.84
CA LEU A 9 -22.12 -5.16 0.85
C LEU A 9 -21.69 -6.48 0.21
N LEU A 10 -20.42 -6.63 -0.16
CA LEU A 10 -19.89 -7.89 -0.70
C LEU A 10 -19.97 -9.03 0.33
N LEU A 11 -19.66 -8.76 1.60
CA LEU A 11 -19.75 -9.74 2.67
C LEU A 11 -21.20 -10.16 2.96
N THR A 12 -22.15 -9.21 2.94
CA THR A 12 -23.57 -9.55 3.13
C THR A 12 -24.12 -10.34 1.95
N ILE A 13 -23.79 -9.99 0.70
CA ILE A 13 -24.18 -10.77 -0.47
C ILE A 13 -23.59 -12.18 -0.41
N ALA A 14 -22.30 -12.31 -0.08
CA ALA A 14 -21.65 -13.61 0.07
C ALA A 14 -22.29 -14.46 1.18
N GLY A 15 -22.63 -13.83 2.32
CA GLY A 15 -23.33 -14.51 3.42
C GLY A 15 -24.71 -15.01 3.03
N VAL A 16 -25.52 -14.18 2.37
CA VAL A 16 -26.86 -14.57 1.87
C VAL A 16 -26.74 -15.68 0.83
N ALA A 17 -25.76 -15.60 -0.08
CA ALA A 17 -25.54 -16.64 -1.07
C ALA A 17 -25.08 -17.97 -0.45
N ALA A 18 -24.28 -17.94 0.61
CA ALA A 18 -23.88 -19.14 1.34
C ALA A 18 -25.07 -19.80 2.06
N VAL A 19 -25.97 -19.01 2.66
CA VAL A 19 -27.21 -19.55 3.28
C VAL A 19 -28.10 -20.19 2.21
N GLY A 20 -28.29 -19.53 1.07
CA GLY A 20 -29.05 -20.10 -0.07
C GLY A 20 -28.43 -21.36 -0.66
N LEU A 21 -27.10 -21.47 -0.68
CA LEU A 21 -26.39 -22.68 -1.12
C LEU A 21 -26.67 -23.87 -0.18
N VAL A 22 -26.67 -23.64 1.13
CA VAL A 22 -26.97 -24.69 2.14
C VAL A 22 -28.42 -25.13 2.04
N ASP A 23 -29.34 -24.18 1.85
CA ASP A 23 -30.77 -24.45 1.68
C ASP A 23 -31.05 -25.23 0.39
N ALA A 24 -30.48 -24.82 -0.74
CA ALA A 24 -30.61 -25.52 -2.03
C ALA A 24 -30.02 -26.95 -2.00
N ALA A 25 -28.92 -27.15 -1.28
CA ALA A 25 -28.31 -28.47 -1.10
C ALA A 25 -29.21 -29.43 -0.28
N LEU A 26 -29.99 -28.90 0.66
CA LEU A 26 -30.97 -29.66 1.44
C LEU A 26 -32.20 -30.05 0.59
N VAL A 27 -32.63 -29.20 -0.34
CA VAL A 27 -33.81 -29.44 -1.21
C VAL A 27 -33.48 -30.30 -2.45
N ARG A 28 -32.21 -30.64 -2.69
CA ARG A 28 -31.73 -31.49 -3.83
C ARG A 28 -32.13 -30.96 -5.22
N GLU A 29 -32.25 -29.65 -5.39
CA GLU A 29 -32.42 -29.03 -6.71
C GLU A 29 -31.05 -28.54 -7.23
N PRO A 30 -30.45 -29.24 -8.22
CA PRO A 30 -29.08 -28.97 -8.63
C PRO A 30 -28.89 -27.62 -9.33
N ASP A 31 -29.95 -27.07 -9.92
CA ASP A 31 -29.89 -25.80 -10.67
C ASP A 31 -29.68 -24.60 -9.73
N LEU A 32 -30.34 -24.61 -8.57
CA LEU A 32 -30.18 -23.59 -7.54
C LEU A 32 -28.79 -23.64 -6.90
N VAL A 33 -28.24 -24.84 -6.70
CA VAL A 33 -26.88 -25.02 -6.15
C VAL A 33 -25.83 -24.39 -7.06
N VAL A 34 -25.94 -24.58 -8.38
CA VAL A 34 -25.00 -23.98 -9.36
C VAL A 34 -25.12 -22.46 -9.37
N LEU A 35 -26.34 -21.92 -9.34
CA LEU A 35 -26.57 -20.47 -9.30
C LEU A 35 -25.93 -19.83 -8.05
N PHE A 36 -26.19 -20.38 -6.86
CA PHE A 36 -25.63 -19.86 -5.61
C PHE A 36 -24.11 -20.00 -5.56
N ALA A 37 -23.55 -21.11 -6.03
CA ALA A 37 -22.10 -21.30 -6.12
C ALA A 37 -21.46 -20.25 -7.05
N GLY A 38 -22.09 -19.97 -8.19
CA GLY A 38 -21.64 -18.94 -9.13
C GLY A 38 -21.60 -17.55 -8.51
N VAL A 39 -22.64 -17.18 -7.74
CA VAL A 39 -22.70 -15.89 -7.03
C VAL A 39 -21.61 -15.79 -5.96
N VAL A 40 -21.37 -16.86 -5.19
CA VAL A 40 -20.30 -16.90 -4.18
C VAL A 40 -18.92 -16.71 -4.84
N VAL A 41 -18.64 -17.45 -5.92
CA VAL A 41 -17.38 -17.33 -6.65
C VAL A 41 -17.21 -15.92 -7.21
N LEU A 42 -18.26 -15.34 -7.81
CA LEU A 42 -18.23 -14.00 -8.36
C LEU A 42 -17.96 -12.95 -7.27
N CYS A 43 -18.60 -13.07 -6.10
CA CYS A 43 -18.33 -12.22 -4.94
C CYS A 43 -16.88 -12.35 -4.46
N PHE A 44 -16.33 -13.57 -4.43
CA PHE A 44 -14.97 -13.82 -3.99
C PHE A 44 -13.94 -13.23 -4.96
N VAL A 45 -14.15 -13.42 -6.26
CA VAL A 45 -13.35 -12.80 -7.32
C VAL A 45 -13.40 -11.28 -7.17
N TRP A 46 -14.59 -10.70 -7.04
CA TRP A 46 -14.73 -9.25 -6.87
C TRP A 46 -14.01 -8.74 -5.61
N PHE A 47 -14.12 -9.46 -4.50
CA PHE A 47 -13.43 -9.12 -3.25
C PHE A 47 -11.90 -9.12 -3.41
N LEU A 48 -11.34 -10.09 -4.14
CA LEU A 48 -9.91 -10.15 -4.46
C LEU A 48 -9.47 -9.03 -5.41
N LEU A 49 -10.33 -8.62 -6.34
CA LEU A 49 -10.04 -7.56 -7.30
C LEU A 49 -10.08 -6.15 -6.67
N VAL A 50 -10.77 -5.95 -5.54
CA VAL A 50 -10.80 -4.64 -4.87
C VAL A 50 -9.47 -4.40 -4.14
N PRO A 51 -8.62 -3.46 -4.62
CA PRO A 51 -7.33 -3.22 -4.00
C PRO A 51 -7.51 -2.79 -2.53
N PRO A 52 -6.61 -3.21 -1.62
CA PRO A 52 -6.67 -2.80 -0.23
C PRO A 52 -6.73 -1.28 -0.13
N SER A 53 -7.74 -0.75 0.55
CA SER A 53 -7.91 0.69 0.69
C SER A 53 -6.62 1.27 1.29
N ARG A 54 -5.95 2.13 0.51
CA ARG A 54 -4.73 2.81 0.95
C ARG A 54 -5.08 3.54 2.24
N ARG A 55 -4.42 3.19 3.36
CA ARG A 55 -4.60 3.91 4.62
C ARG A 55 -4.31 5.38 4.34
N ARG A 56 -5.25 6.25 4.65
CA ARG A 56 -5.04 7.71 4.62
C ARG A 56 -4.08 8.05 5.75
N LEU A 57 -2.79 8.06 5.44
CA LEU A 57 -1.78 8.59 6.33
C LEU A 57 -1.90 10.12 6.29
N THR A 58 -1.99 10.74 7.45
CA THR A 58 -1.93 12.19 7.57
C THR A 58 -0.48 12.62 7.35
N THR A 59 -0.16 13.02 6.14
CA THR A 59 1.19 13.46 5.77
C THR A 59 1.41 14.91 6.23
N ARG A 60 2.56 15.23 6.81
CA ARG A 60 2.95 16.64 7.03
C ARG A 60 2.99 17.37 5.68
N ALA A 61 2.49 18.60 5.64
CA ALA A 61 2.38 19.41 4.42
C ALA A 61 3.71 19.57 3.67
N ASP A 62 4.81 19.67 4.40
CA ASP A 62 6.16 19.77 3.83
C ASP A 62 6.59 18.51 3.04
N LEU A 63 6.30 17.32 3.58
CA LEU A 63 6.60 16.06 2.88
C LEU A 63 5.72 15.89 1.64
N PHE A 64 4.46 16.34 1.71
CA PHE A 64 3.58 16.36 0.54
C PHE A 64 4.09 17.32 -0.54
N ALA A 65 4.55 18.51 -0.15
CA ALA A 65 5.15 19.47 -1.08
C ALA A 65 6.40 18.90 -1.76
N TRP A 66 7.27 18.22 -1.00
CA TRP A 66 8.44 17.53 -1.57
C TRP A 66 8.04 16.42 -2.55
N LEU A 67 7.05 15.60 -2.19
CA LEU A 67 6.53 14.53 -3.06
C LEU A 67 5.93 15.07 -4.36
N GLN A 68 5.20 16.19 -4.27
CA GLN A 68 4.61 16.87 -5.43
C GLN A 68 5.70 17.44 -6.35
N ALA A 69 6.69 18.14 -5.80
CA ALA A 69 7.82 18.62 -6.59
C ALA A 69 8.55 17.48 -7.30
N ARG A 70 8.66 16.31 -6.65
CA ARG A 70 9.27 15.13 -7.26
C ARG A 70 8.42 14.51 -8.37
N SER A 71 7.10 14.48 -8.21
CA SER A 71 6.20 14.02 -9.29
C SER A 71 6.27 14.92 -10.50
N ASP A 72 6.33 16.23 -10.30
CA ASP A 72 6.38 17.21 -11.39
C ASP A 72 7.68 17.09 -12.19
N LEU A 73 8.79 16.75 -11.53
CA LEU A 73 10.08 16.52 -12.17
C LEU A 73 10.20 15.17 -12.90
N THR A 74 9.49 14.14 -12.45
CA THR A 74 9.66 12.77 -12.96
C THR A 74 8.50 12.28 -13.82
N GLY A 75 7.34 12.97 -13.79
CA GLY A 75 6.09 12.51 -14.40
C GLY A 75 5.48 11.28 -13.70
N GLU A 76 6.08 10.78 -12.62
CA GLU A 76 5.53 9.66 -11.87
C GLU A 76 4.45 10.13 -10.89
N PRO A 77 3.35 9.38 -10.71
CA PRO A 77 2.33 9.72 -9.74
C PRO A 77 2.90 9.67 -8.31
N VAL A 78 2.56 10.68 -7.49
CA VAL A 78 3.01 10.86 -6.09
C VAL A 78 2.95 9.56 -5.28
N GLY A 79 1.87 8.77 -5.45
CA GLY A 79 1.70 7.50 -4.74
C GLY A 79 2.80 6.47 -5.05
N ARG A 80 3.27 6.40 -6.31
CA ARG A 80 4.34 5.47 -6.71
C ARG A 80 5.69 5.88 -6.12
N ILE A 81 5.96 7.19 -6.05
CA ILE A 81 7.16 7.75 -5.44
C ILE A 81 7.18 7.46 -3.94
N ALA A 82 6.04 7.68 -3.26
CA ALA A 82 5.89 7.38 -1.84
C ALA A 82 6.03 5.89 -1.53
N ASP A 83 5.42 5.01 -2.33
CA ASP A 83 5.52 3.56 -2.18
C ASP A 83 6.97 3.08 -2.32
N ARG A 84 7.73 3.65 -3.27
CA ARG A 84 9.16 3.34 -3.46
C ARG A 84 10.01 3.80 -2.27
N ALA A 85 9.78 5.02 -1.78
CA ALA A 85 10.49 5.53 -0.61
C ALA A 85 10.22 4.68 0.64
N LEU A 86 8.96 4.30 0.86
CA LEU A 86 8.55 3.41 1.96
C LEU A 86 9.16 2.02 1.84
N ALA A 87 9.20 1.44 0.63
CA ALA A 87 9.80 0.13 0.42
C ALA A 87 11.31 0.14 0.74
N THR A 88 12.04 1.18 0.35
CA THR A 88 13.46 1.35 0.69
C THR A 88 13.65 1.49 2.19
N TYR A 89 12.86 2.36 2.84
CA TYR A 89 12.94 2.57 4.29
C TYR A 89 12.60 1.29 5.08
N ARG A 90 11.59 0.55 4.62
CA ARG A 90 11.19 -0.72 5.24
C ARG A 90 12.30 -1.77 5.14
N ARG A 91 12.98 -1.89 4.00
CA ARG A 91 14.13 -2.79 3.85
C ARG A 91 15.27 -2.45 4.82
N GLN A 92 15.48 -1.16 5.07
CA GLN A 92 16.49 -0.70 6.02
C GLN A 92 16.12 -1.02 7.48
N LEU A 93 14.83 -0.93 7.83
CA LEU A 93 14.30 -1.29 9.15
C LEU A 93 14.28 -2.80 9.40
N GLU A 94 13.99 -3.60 8.37
CA GLU A 94 13.92 -5.07 8.46
C GLU A 94 15.31 -5.74 8.53
N GLY A 95 16.39 -4.97 8.69
CA GLY A 95 17.73 -5.52 8.88
C GLY A 95 18.34 -6.14 7.63
N VAL A 96 17.70 -6.00 6.45
CA VAL A 96 18.38 -6.18 5.15
C VAL A 96 19.20 -4.94 4.82
N GLY A 97 19.75 -4.29 5.86
CA GLY A 97 20.88 -3.41 5.74
C GLY A 97 22.10 -4.30 5.68
N THR A 98 22.75 -4.37 4.53
CA THR A 98 24.21 -4.44 4.52
C THR A 98 24.73 -3.35 5.46
N GLN A 99 25.09 -3.72 6.68
CA GLN A 99 25.91 -2.91 7.57
C GLN A 99 27.37 -2.99 7.08
N PRO A 100 28.26 -2.14 7.58
CA PRO A 100 28.51 -0.75 7.23
C PRO A 100 29.73 -0.63 6.29
N GLN A 101 29.80 0.40 5.43
CA GLN A 101 31.07 0.77 4.81
C GLN A 101 31.97 1.46 5.85
N SER A 102 32.57 0.67 6.73
CA SER A 102 33.82 1.02 7.42
C SER A 102 34.95 0.94 6.40
N GLY A 103 35.06 1.99 5.58
CA GLY A 103 36.22 2.28 4.75
C GLY A 103 36.97 3.46 5.34
N SER A 104 37.84 3.19 6.31
CA SER A 104 38.83 4.13 6.81
C SER A 104 39.92 4.37 5.76
N THR A 105 39.90 5.52 5.10
CA THR A 105 41.06 6.22 4.47
C THR A 105 40.52 7.57 3.99
N GLY A 106 40.59 8.66 4.74
CA GLY A 106 41.79 9.45 5.00
C GLY A 106 41.81 10.65 4.04
N VAL A 107 41.92 11.88 4.57
CA VAL A 107 42.28 13.12 3.84
C VAL A 107 41.13 13.65 2.93
N ASP A 108 40.38 14.72 3.20
CA ASP A 108 40.73 16.10 3.54
C ASP A 108 39.60 16.78 4.33
N ALA A 109 39.93 17.33 5.50
CA ALA A 109 39.12 18.40 6.07
C ALA A 109 39.30 19.66 5.20
N PRO A 110 38.23 20.37 4.80
CA PRO A 110 38.40 21.73 4.34
C PRO A 110 38.87 22.58 5.53
N THR A 111 40.17 22.83 5.57
CA THR A 111 40.83 23.82 6.42
C THR A 111 40.08 25.14 6.23
N VAL A 112 39.35 25.58 7.25
CA VAL A 112 38.80 26.94 7.30
C VAL A 112 40.00 27.88 7.46
N PRO A 113 40.31 28.77 6.50
CA PRO A 113 41.27 29.83 6.74
C PRO A 113 40.65 30.80 7.76
N SER A 114 41.13 30.68 9.00
CA SER A 114 41.00 31.71 10.03
C SER A 114 41.80 32.94 9.59
N ALA A 115 41.21 33.72 8.68
CA ALA A 115 41.71 35.03 8.32
C ALA A 115 41.11 36.06 9.29
N ALA A 116 41.96 36.45 10.24
CA ALA A 116 42.15 37.82 10.72
C ALA A 116 40.94 38.77 10.62
N ARG A 117 40.38 39.10 11.78
CA ARG A 117 39.85 40.45 12.02
C ARG A 117 40.28 40.91 13.40
N GLU A 118 41.55 41.31 13.45
CA GLU A 118 42.10 42.21 14.46
C GLU A 118 41.56 43.63 14.22
N GLY A 119 41.35 44.38 15.30
CA GLY A 119 41.38 45.87 15.32
C GLY A 119 40.09 46.59 15.00
#